data_AF-A0A1V1NTX6-F1
#
_entry.id   AF-A0A1V1NTX6-F1
#
_cell.length_a   1.000
_cell.length_b   1.000
_cell.length_c   1.000
_cell.angle_alpha   90.00
_cell.angle_beta   90.00
_cell.angle_gamma   90.00
#
_symmetry.space_group_name_H-M   'P 1'
#
loop_
_entity.id
_entity.type
_entity.pdbx_description
1 polymer ?
#
loop_
_entity_poly.entity_id
_entity_poly.type
_entity_poly.pdbx_seq_one_letter_code
_entity_poly.pdbx_strand_id
1 'polypeptide(L)'
;MMIESVSEDILYFIELLLGGLTRGSIYALIALGYTMVYGIIELINFAHGEIYMLGAFTALIISGIMTMNGYAGMSVFFTAMLVAVIYSSAYGYTLEKIAYQPLRNAPRLSPLISAIGMSIFCRIT
;
A
#
# COMPACT_ATOMS: atom_id res chain seq x y z
N MET A 1 56.80 -10.71 -26.47
CA MET A 1 56.18 -9.87 -27.51
C MET A 1 54.86 -10.44 -28.05
N MET A 2 54.80 -11.52 -28.84
CA MET A 2 53.50 -12.02 -29.40
C MET A 2 52.59 -12.71 -28.36
N ILE A 3 53.15 -13.31 -27.31
CA ILE A 3 52.38 -13.96 -26.23
C ILE A 3 51.82 -12.92 -25.23
N GLU A 4 52.54 -11.82 -25.04
CA GLU A 4 52.10 -10.72 -24.16
C GLU A 4 50.91 -9.96 -24.77
N SER A 5 50.90 -9.75 -26.10
CA SER A 5 49.76 -9.08 -26.76
C SER A 5 48.48 -9.91 -26.67
N VAL A 6 48.56 -11.23 -26.87
CA VAL A 6 47.40 -12.15 -26.74
C VAL A 6 46.86 -12.19 -25.31
N SER A 7 47.76 -12.12 -24.31
CA SER A 7 47.38 -12.01 -22.90
C SER A 7 46.62 -10.71 -22.61
N GLU A 8 47.07 -9.58 -23.15
CA GLU A 8 46.39 -8.29 -22.97
C GLU A 8 45.02 -8.23 -23.65
N ASP A 9 44.89 -8.81 -24.85
CA ASP A 9 43.60 -8.89 -25.55
C ASP A 9 42.55 -9.69 -24.74
N ILE A 10 42.98 -10.79 -24.11
CA ILE A 10 42.11 -11.62 -23.25
C ILE A 10 41.70 -10.85 -22.00
N LEU A 11 42.63 -10.14 -21.35
CA LEU A 11 42.35 -9.33 -20.17
C LEU A 11 41.38 -8.19 -20.50
N TYR A 12 41.57 -7.51 -21.64
CA TYR A 12 40.67 -6.47 -22.11
C TYR A 12 39.26 -7.00 -22.41
N PHE A 13 39.15 -8.18 -23.02
CA PHE A 13 37.86 -8.83 -23.25
C PHE A 13 37.14 -9.16 -21.93
N ILE A 14 37.86 -9.71 -20.94
CA ILE A 14 37.29 -10.02 -19.62
C ILE A 14 36.83 -8.74 -18.92
N GLU A 15 37.60 -7.65 -18.99
CA GLU A 15 37.23 -6.37 -18.41
C GLU A 15 35.98 -5.77 -19.08
N LEU A 16 35.87 -5.86 -20.41
CA LEU A 16 34.71 -5.40 -21.15
C LEU A 16 33.45 -6.23 -20.81
N LEU A 17 33.61 -7.55 -20.66
CA LEU A 17 32.53 -8.47 -20.31
C LEU A 17 32.03 -8.20 -18.89
N LEU A 18 32.94 -8.07 -17.92
CA LEU A 18 32.60 -7.75 -16.53
C LEU A 18 31.97 -6.36 -16.42
N GLY A 19 32.55 -5.34 -17.08
CA GLY A 19 32.01 -3.98 -17.09
C GLY A 19 30.63 -3.89 -17.75
N GLY A 20 30.42 -4.63 -18.84
CA GLY A 20 29.12 -4.78 -19.49
C GLY A 20 28.09 -5.48 -18.60
N LEU A 21 28.50 -6.55 -17.90
CA LEU A 21 27.65 -7.28 -16.96
C LEU A 21 27.22 -6.40 -15.79
N THR A 22 28.13 -5.63 -15.18
CA THR A 22 27.82 -4.72 -14.07
C THR A 22 26.82 -3.65 -14.50
N ARG A 23 27.04 -2.99 -15.65
CA ARG A 23 26.11 -1.97 -16.15
C ARG A 23 24.77 -2.57 -16.54
N GLY A 24 24.78 -3.73 -17.21
CA GLY A 24 23.57 -4.47 -17.57
C GLY A 24 22.75 -4.91 -16.37
N SER A 25 23.39 -5.36 -15.28
CA SER A 25 22.70 -5.76 -14.05
C SER A 25 22.14 -4.56 -13.27
N ILE A 26 22.80 -3.38 -13.29
CA ILE A 26 22.23 -2.14 -12.77
C ILE A 26 20.95 -1.77 -13.54
N TYR A 27 20.98 -1.78 -14.87
CA TYR A 27 19.80 -1.46 -15.68
C TYR A 27 18.69 -2.51 -15.55
N ALA A 28 19.04 -3.80 -15.45
CA ALA A 28 18.08 -4.87 -15.20
C ALA A 28 17.41 -4.74 -13.82
N LEU A 29 18.18 -4.39 -12.77
CA LEU A 29 17.64 -4.13 -11.43
C LEU A 29 16.73 -2.90 -11.40
N ILE A 30 17.06 -1.84 -12.14
CA ILE A 30 16.20 -0.65 -12.27
C ILE A 30 14.89 -1.03 -12.97
N ALA A 31 14.96 -1.72 -14.11
CA ALA A 31 13.78 -2.17 -14.84
C ALA A 31 12.91 -3.12 -14.01
N LEU A 32 13.54 -4.05 -13.27
CA LEU A 32 12.86 -4.97 -12.36
C LEU A 32 12.26 -4.24 -11.16
N GLY A 33 12.92 -3.20 -10.64
CA GLY A 33 12.35 -2.31 -9.62
C GLY A 33 11.11 -1.59 -10.13
N TYR A 34 11.14 -1.06 -11.35
CA TYR A 34 9.97 -0.43 -11.97
C TYR A 34 8.83 -1.44 -12.23
N THR A 35 9.12 -2.63 -12.73
CA THR A 35 8.08 -3.66 -12.94
C THR A 35 7.58 -4.27 -11.63
N MET A 36 8.37 -4.25 -10.55
CA MET A 36 7.93 -4.70 -9.23
C MET A 36 6.99 -3.66 -8.58
N VAL A 37 7.39 -2.39 -8.61
CA VAL A 37 6.59 -1.26 -8.10
C VAL A 37 5.25 -1.18 -8.82
N TYR A 38 5.24 -1.36 -10.15
CA TYR A 38 4.02 -1.28 -10.96
C TYR A 38 3.32 -2.64 -11.20
N GLY A 39 3.97 -3.77 -10.89
CA GLY A 39 3.46 -5.11 -11.23
C GLY A 39 3.11 -6.03 -10.07
N ILE A 40 3.55 -5.73 -8.83
CA ILE A 40 3.26 -6.58 -7.65
C ILE A 40 2.46 -5.85 -6.57
N ILE A 41 2.51 -4.52 -6.49
CA ILE A 41 1.83 -3.73 -5.43
C ILE A 41 0.33 -3.55 -5.73
N GLU A 42 -0.34 -4.61 -6.17
CA GLU A 42 -1.71 -4.57 -6.70
C GLU A 42 -2.78 -4.22 -5.67
N LEU A 43 -2.48 -4.08 -4.37
CA LEU A 43 -3.34 -3.45 -3.35
C LEU A 43 -2.56 -3.25 -2.03
N ILE A 44 -1.80 -2.16 -1.89
CA ILE A 44 -1.58 -1.61 -0.53
C ILE A 44 -2.86 -0.84 -0.21
N ASN A 45 -3.76 -1.46 0.55
CA ASN A 45 -4.94 -0.79 1.07
C ASN A 45 -4.48 0.25 2.12
N PHE A 46 -4.09 1.43 1.66
CA PHE A 46 -3.71 2.55 2.53
C PHE A 46 -4.88 3.05 3.39
N ALA A 47 -6.12 2.80 2.95
CA ALA A 47 -7.33 3.15 3.71
C ALA A 47 -7.52 2.26 4.96
N HIS A 48 -6.79 1.16 5.10
CA HIS A 48 -6.89 0.30 6.28
C HIS A 48 -6.56 1.04 7.58
N GLY A 49 -5.53 1.91 7.57
CA GLY A 49 -5.18 2.73 8.73
C GLY A 49 -6.26 3.77 9.07
N GLU A 50 -6.96 4.25 8.05
CA GLU A 50 -7.97 5.30 8.22
C GLU A 50 -9.33 4.74 8.65
N ILE A 51 -9.69 3.54 8.19
CA ILE A 51 -10.85 2.80 8.70
C ILE A 51 -10.66 2.47 10.20
N TYR A 52 -9.44 2.13 10.62
CA TYR A 52 -9.10 1.96 12.04
C TYR A 52 -9.31 3.25 12.85
N MET A 53 -8.84 4.40 12.33
CA MET A 53 -9.07 5.69 12.96
C MET A 53 -10.55 6.03 13.06
N LEU A 54 -11.33 5.85 11.99
CA LEU A 54 -12.78 6.05 11.97
C LEU A 54 -13.49 5.22 13.05
N GLY A 55 -13.12 3.95 13.21
CA GLY A 55 -13.66 3.09 14.27
C GLY A 55 -13.32 3.61 15.68
N ALA A 56 -12.08 4.00 15.92
CA ALA A 56 -11.63 4.54 17.20
C ALA A 56 -12.32 5.87 17.55
N PHE A 57 -12.43 6.80 16.60
CA PHE A 57 -13.14 8.07 16.80
C PHE A 57 -14.65 7.86 17.01
N THR A 58 -15.26 6.91 16.30
CA THR A 58 -16.68 6.57 16.50
C THR A 58 -16.90 6.05 17.93
N ALA A 59 -16.06 5.14 18.40
CA ALA A 59 -16.11 4.65 19.78
C ALA A 59 -15.92 5.78 20.80
N LEU A 60 -14.97 6.69 20.53
CA LEU A 60 -14.70 7.85 21.39
C LEU A 60 -15.92 8.77 21.48
N ILE A 61 -16.53 9.15 20.35
CA ILE A 61 -17.69 10.04 20.32
C ILE A 61 -18.88 9.41 21.06
N ILE A 62 -19.20 8.14 20.78
CA ILE A 62 -20.30 7.44 21.44
C ILE A 62 -20.05 7.30 22.94
N SER A 63 -18.82 6.96 23.34
CA SER A 63 -18.46 6.88 24.75
C SER A 63 -18.58 8.25 25.45
N GLY A 64 -18.18 9.34 24.78
CA GLY A 64 -18.32 10.71 25.28
C GLY A 64 -19.77 11.11 25.48
N ILE A 65 -20.63 10.89 24.47
CA ILE A 65 -22.06 11.19 24.55
C ILE A 65 -22.71 10.39 25.69
N MET A 66 -22.43 9.10 25.80
CA MET A 66 -23.03 8.26 26.85
C MET A 66 -22.55 8.67 28.25
N THR A 67 -21.28 9.01 28.39
CA THR A 67 -20.71 9.48 29.67
C THR A 67 -21.32 10.83 30.08
N MET A 68 -21.53 11.75 29.13
CA MET A 68 -22.21 13.03 29.39
C MET A 68 -23.69 12.84 29.80
N ASN A 69 -24.34 11.79 29.30
CA ASN A 69 -25.71 11.43 29.69
C ASN A 69 -25.78 10.64 31.01
N GLY A 70 -24.66 10.49 31.73
CA GLY A 70 -24.61 9.85 33.04
C GLY A 70 -24.46 8.32 33.02
N TYR A 71 -24.27 7.71 31.84
CA TYR A 71 -23.95 6.29 31.75
C TYR A 71 -22.46 6.07 31.99
N ALA A 72 -22.09 5.11 32.84
CA ALA A 72 -20.70 4.77 33.12
C ALA A 72 -20.50 3.25 33.26
N GLY A 73 -19.27 2.78 33.04
CA GLY A 73 -18.88 1.38 33.23
C GLY A 73 -18.99 0.50 31.99
N MET A 74 -19.14 -0.82 32.19
CA MET A 74 -19.12 -1.83 31.12
C MET A 74 -20.18 -1.59 30.03
N SER A 75 -21.34 -1.00 30.38
CA SER A 75 -22.41 -0.75 29.42
C SER A 75 -21.98 0.18 28.29
N VAL A 76 -21.25 1.25 28.61
CA VAL A 76 -20.72 2.22 27.64
C VAL A 76 -19.67 1.57 26.74
N PHE A 77 -18.83 0.69 27.30
CA PHE A 77 -17.82 -0.03 26.53
C PHE A 77 -18.46 -0.94 25.47
N PHE A 78 -19.43 -1.77 25.87
CA PHE A 78 -20.08 -2.70 24.93
C PHE A 78 -20.92 -1.98 23.87
N THR A 79 -21.63 -0.90 24.22
CA THR A 79 -22.39 -0.12 23.23
C THR A 79 -21.48 0.64 22.28
N ALA A 80 -20.44 1.31 22.78
CA ALA A 80 -19.48 2.03 21.94
C ALA A 80 -18.73 1.07 21.00
N MET A 81 -18.34 -0.10 21.49
CA MET A 81 -17.72 -1.16 20.67
C MET A 81 -18.67 -1.64 19.57
N LEU A 82 -19.92 -1.98 19.92
CA LEU A 82 -20.89 -2.45 18.92
C LEU A 82 -21.16 -1.41 17.84
N VAL A 83 -21.36 -0.15 18.23
CA VAL A 83 -21.59 0.94 17.27
C VAL A 83 -20.36 1.18 16.40
N ALA A 84 -19.15 1.17 16.98
CA ALA A 84 -17.92 1.34 16.22
C ALA A 84 -17.68 0.20 15.23
N VAL A 85 -17.95 -1.06 15.61
CA VAL A 85 -17.84 -2.21 14.71
C VAL A 85 -18.84 -2.11 13.56
N ILE A 86 -20.11 -1.80 13.85
CA ILE A 86 -21.14 -1.66 12.83
C ILE A 86 -20.79 -0.53 11.86
N TYR A 87 -20.39 0.63 12.39
CA TYR A 87 -20.08 1.80 11.59
C TYR A 87 -18.84 1.60 10.71
N SER A 88 -17.73 1.13 11.28
CA SER A 88 -16.50 0.86 10.54
C SER A 88 -16.67 -0.24 9.49
N SER A 89 -17.45 -1.29 9.80
CA SER A 89 -17.75 -2.37 8.84
C SER A 89 -18.62 -1.87 7.68
N ALA A 90 -19.65 -1.07 7.97
CA ALA A 90 -20.49 -0.48 6.94
C ALA A 90 -19.68 0.46 6.03
N TYR A 91 -18.82 1.29 6.62
CA TYR A 91 -17.97 2.23 5.89
C TYR A 91 -16.94 1.49 5.02
N GLY A 92 -16.27 0.47 5.56
CA GLY A 92 -15.36 -0.40 4.83
C GLY A 92 -16.05 -1.11 3.66
N TYR A 93 -17.28 -1.61 3.86
CA TYR A 93 -18.06 -2.23 2.78
C TYR A 93 -18.44 -1.23 1.68
N THR A 94 -18.85 -0.01 2.04
CA THR A 94 -19.14 1.03 1.04
C THR A 94 -17.91 1.44 0.25
N LEU A 95 -16.75 1.52 0.90
CA LEU A 95 -15.46 1.77 0.25
C LEU A 95 -15.12 0.66 -0.74
N GLU A 96 -15.25 -0.61 -0.32
CA GLU A 96 -15.02 -1.75 -1.18
C GLU A 96 -15.95 -1.73 -2.40
N LYS A 97 -17.24 -1.49 -2.18
CA LYS A 97 -18.26 -1.52 -3.23
C LYS A 97 -18.10 -0.37 -4.24
N ILE A 98 -17.73 0.83 -3.77
CA ILE A 98 -17.68 2.04 -4.61
C ILE A 98 -16.31 2.23 -5.25
N ALA A 99 -15.22 2.04 -4.51
CA ALA A 99 -13.87 2.34 -4.99
C ALA A 99 -13.17 1.11 -5.56
N TYR A 100 -13.28 -0.05 -4.92
CA TYR A 100 -12.45 -1.22 -5.28
C TYR A 100 -13.15 -2.21 -6.22
N GLN A 101 -14.44 -2.49 -6.00
CA GLN A 101 -15.23 -3.43 -6.80
C GLN A 101 -15.34 -3.07 -8.29
N PRO A 102 -15.59 -1.81 -8.70
CA PRO A 102 -15.68 -1.48 -10.13
C PRO A 102 -14.33 -1.55 -10.85
N LEU A 103 -13.22 -1.47 -10.11
CA LEU A 103 -11.88 -1.48 -10.67
C LEU A 103 -11.23 -2.87 -10.72
N ARG A 104 -11.93 -3.92 -10.24
CA ARG A 104 -11.45 -5.32 -10.31
C ARG A 104 -11.18 -5.83 -11.73
N ASN A 105 -11.91 -5.30 -12.72
CA ASN A 105 -11.74 -5.69 -14.13
C ASN A 105 -10.86 -4.70 -14.92
N ALA A 106 -10.36 -3.65 -14.27
CA ALA A 106 -9.56 -2.61 -14.92
C ALA A 106 -8.06 -2.96 -14.91
N PRO A 107 -7.25 -2.35 -15.79
CA PRO A 107 -5.80 -2.56 -15.79
C PRO A 107 -5.20 -2.30 -14.41
N ARG A 108 -4.22 -3.12 -14.00
CA ARG A 108 -3.62 -3.20 -12.64
C ARG A 108 -3.13 -1.86 -12.05
N LEU A 109 -2.89 -0.84 -12.88
CA LEU A 109 -2.56 0.53 -12.47
C LEU A 109 -3.76 1.33 -11.92
N SER A 110 -4.97 1.03 -12.37
CA SER A 110 -6.18 1.78 -12.01
C SER A 110 -6.59 1.58 -10.54
N PRO A 111 -6.59 0.34 -9.97
CA PRO A 111 -6.86 0.11 -8.55
C PRO A 111 -5.89 0.83 -7.62
N LEU A 112 -4.61 0.94 -8.00
CA LEU A 112 -3.57 1.63 -7.21
C LEU A 112 -3.88 3.13 -7.07
N ILE A 113 -4.20 3.80 -8.19
CA ILE A 113 -4.55 5.22 -8.19
C ILE A 113 -5.82 5.47 -7.38
N SER A 114 -6.81 4.57 -7.50
CA SER A 114 -8.04 4.64 -6.71
C SER A 114 -7.78 4.44 -5.21
N ALA A 115 -6.93 3.49 -4.82
CA ALA A 115 -6.56 3.29 -3.41
C ALA A 115 -5.88 4.54 -2.81
N ILE A 116 -4.97 5.18 -3.55
CA ILE A 116 -4.32 6.43 -3.14
C ILE A 116 -5.35 7.55 -3.02
N GLY A 117 -6.20 7.74 -4.03
CA GLY A 117 -7.25 8.76 -4.01
C GLY A 117 -8.22 8.56 -2.84
N MET A 118 -8.57 7.32 -2.53
CA MET A 118 -9.47 7.00 -1.44
C MET A 118 -8.84 7.22 -0.06
N SER A 119 -7.54 6.95 0.10
CA SER A 119 -6.81 7.33 1.31
C SER A 119 -6.76 8.85 1.49
N ILE A 120 -6.58 9.65 0.43
CA ILE A 120 -6.60 11.11 0.57
C ILE A 120 -8.00 11.60 0.99
N PHE A 121 -9.05 10.99 0.45
CA PHE A 121 -10.43 11.32 0.81
C PHE A 121 -10.76 10.98 2.27
N CYS A 122 -10.43 9.76 2.71
CA CYS A 122 -10.64 9.33 4.10
C CYS A 122 -9.76 10.09 5.08
N ARG A 123 -8.57 10.55 4.69
CA ARG A 123 -7.70 11.40 5.52
C ARG A 123 -8.25 12.79 5.75
N ILE A 124 -8.96 13.33 4.75
CA ILE A 124 -9.50 14.69 4.75
C ILE A 124 -10.89 14.75 5.42
N THR A 125 -11.59 13.63 5.49
CA THR A 125 -12.92 13.51 6.12
C THR A 125 -12.80 13.26 7.62
#